data_AF-A0A800A1Q0-F1
#
_entry.id   AF-A0A800A1Q0-F1
#
_cell.length_a   1.000
_cell.length_b   1.000
_cell.length_c   1.000
_cell.angle_alpha   90.00
_cell.angle_beta   90.00
_cell.angle_gamma   90.00
#
_symmetry.space_group_name_H-M   'P 1'
#
loop_
_entity.id
_entity.type
_entity.pdbx_description
1 polymer ?
#
loop_
_entity_poly.entity_id
_entity_poly.type
_entity_poly.pdbx_seq_one_letter_code
_entity_poly.pdbx_strand_id
1 'polypeptide(L)' 'MEADGSNKIRSTYFNEQGHPEYIGKRTIVSDNSWSPDGGRIATSIAYEFIWRLKSRIMMMELDNP' A
#
# COMPACT_ATOMS: atom_id res chain seq x y z
N MET A 1 10.55 17.06 3.66
CA MET A 1 9.85 17.78 2.59
C MET A 1 9.43 19.10 3.17
N GLU A 2 9.90 20.18 2.57
CA GLU A 2 9.54 21.53 2.98
C GLU A 2 8.19 21.93 2.37
N ALA A 3 7.60 23.03 2.86
CA ALA A 3 6.30 23.51 2.40
C ALA A 3 6.25 23.86 0.90
N ASP A 4 7.40 24.16 0.29
CA ASP A 4 7.56 24.44 -1.14
C ASP A 4 7.72 23.17 -2.00
N GLY A 5 7.70 21.99 -1.37
CA GLY A 5 7.87 20.69 -2.02
C GLY A 5 9.31 20.32 -2.37
N SER A 6 10.29 21.11 -1.93
CA SER A 6 11.72 20.75 -1.98
C SER A 6 12.08 19.71 -0.90
N ASN A 7 13.30 19.17 -0.97
CA ASN A 7 13.84 18.19 -0.03
C ASN A 7 12.91 16.97 0.15
N LYS A 8 12.51 16.36 -0.97
CA LYS A 8 11.78 15.10 -0.98
C LYS A 8 12.71 14.00 -0.48
N ILE A 9 12.31 13.34 0.59
CA ILE A 9 13.01 12.18 1.13
C ILE A 9 12.23 10.95 0.67
N ARG A 10 12.93 9.97 0.10
CA ARG A 10 12.34 8.68 -0.25
C ARG A 10 12.09 7.89 1.05
N SER A 11 10.83 7.54 1.30
CA SER A 11 10.44 6.79 2.51
C SER A 11 10.55 5.27 2.33
N THR A 12 10.29 4.76 1.13
CA THR A 12 10.25 3.31 0.85
C THR A 12 10.77 2.97 -0.54
N TYR A 13 11.05 1.69 -0.77
CA TYR A 13 11.48 1.15 -2.05
C TYR A 13 10.42 0.29 -2.73
N PHE A 14 9.14 0.62 -2.56
CA PHE A 14 8.03 -0.14 -3.13
C PHE A 14 8.25 -0.46 -4.61
N ASN A 15 8.10 -1.74 -4.96
CA ASN A 15 8.23 -2.29 -6.31
C ASN A 15 9.64 -2.25 -6.94
N GLU A 16 10.68 -1.87 -6.20
CA GLU A 16 12.07 -1.92 -6.68
C GLU A 16 12.73 -3.26 -6.31
N GLN A 17 13.15 -4.04 -7.30
CA GLN A 17 13.83 -5.31 -7.08
C GLN A 17 15.09 -5.13 -6.23
N GLY A 18 15.27 -5.99 -5.22
CA GLY A 18 16.43 -5.95 -4.31
C GLY A 18 16.15 -5.33 -2.94
N HIS A 19 14.94 -4.78 -2.73
CA HIS A 19 14.53 -4.22 -1.43
C HIS A 19 13.47 -5.08 -0.73
N PRO A 20 13.35 -5.03 0.61
CA PRO A 20 12.44 -5.87 1.39
C PRO A 20 10.96 -5.77 0.98
N GLU A 21 10.54 -4.62 0.48
CA GLU A 21 9.15 -4.36 0.09
C GLU A 21 8.80 -4.92 -1.30
N TYR A 22 9.77 -5.48 -2.04
CA TYR A 22 9.54 -6.05 -3.36
C TYR A 22 8.99 -7.48 -3.28
N ILE A 23 7.75 -7.65 -3.72
CA ILE A 23 7.03 -8.93 -3.67
C ILE A 23 7.12 -9.76 -4.97
N GLY A 24 7.79 -9.25 -6.02
CA GLY A 24 8.00 -10.00 -7.27
C GLY A 24 6.78 -10.26 -8.14
N LYS A 25 5.59 -9.74 -7.77
CA LYS A 25 4.33 -9.97 -8.48
C LYS A 25 3.56 -8.67 -8.64
N ARG A 26 2.75 -8.57 -9.70
CA ARG A 26 1.87 -7.42 -9.89
C ARG A 26 0.81 -7.38 -8.79
N THR A 27 0.86 -6.32 -7.98
CA THR A 27 -0.14 -6.01 -6.95
C THR A 27 -0.53 -4.55 -7.06
N ILE A 28 -1.83 -4.29 -6.96
CA ILE A 28 -2.44 -2.97 -7.04
C ILE A 28 -3.24 -2.81 -5.76
N VAL A 29 -2.91 -1.80 -4.97
CA VAL A 29 -3.75 -1.31 -3.89
C VAL A 29 -4.55 -0.15 -4.45
N SER A 30 -5.88 -0.29 -4.50
CA SER A 30 -6.78 0.71 -5.06
C SER A 30 -7.57 1.40 -3.92
N ASP A 31 -8.83 1.74 -4.18
CA ASP A 31 -9.75 2.39 -3.25
C ASP A 31 -9.57 1.93 -1.79
N ASN A 32 -9.60 2.91 -0.89
CA ASN A 32 -9.48 2.71 0.53
C ASN A 32 -10.48 3.59 1.30
N SER A 33 -10.78 3.17 2.52
CA SER A 33 -11.62 3.92 3.46
C SER A 33 -11.11 3.70 4.88
N TRP A 34 -10.96 4.80 5.60
CA TRP A 34 -10.57 4.80 7.00
C TRP A 34 -11.77 4.57 7.90
N SER A 35 -11.59 3.82 9.00
CA SER A 35 -12.57 3.82 10.06
C SER A 35 -12.68 5.21 10.71
N PRO A 36 -13.83 5.57 11.29
CA PRO A 36 -14.02 6.89 11.90
C PRO A 36 -13.05 7.21 13.05
N ASP A 37 -12.58 6.18 13.76
CA ASP A 37 -11.59 6.29 14.84
C ASP A 37 -10.13 6.34 14.33
N GLY A 38 -9.91 6.18 13.02
CA GLY A 38 -8.59 6.17 12.39
C GLY A 38 -7.75 4.91 12.66
N GLY A 39 -8.25 3.96 13.45
CA GLY A 39 -7.50 2.76 13.84
C GLY A 39 -7.47 1.66 12.80
N ARG A 40 -8.29 1.77 11.74
CA ARG A 40 -8.41 0.74 10.70
C ARG A 40 -8.50 1.34 9.31
N ILE A 41 -8.01 0.59 8.33
CA ILE A 41 -8.18 0.88 6.90
C ILE A 41 -8.80 -0.34 6.22
N ALA A 42 -9.90 -0.12 5.50
CA ALA A 42 -10.39 -1.06 4.50
C ALA A 42 -9.80 -0.70 3.14
N THR A 43 -9.29 -1.68 2.38
CA THR A 43 -8.70 -1.45 1.06
C THR A 43 -9.01 -2.58 0.09
N SER A 44 -9.20 -2.23 -1.18
CA SER A 44 -9.25 -3.19 -2.28
C SER A 44 -7.85 -3.48 -2.80
N ILE A 45 -7.47 -4.75 -2.80
CA ILE A 45 -6.18 -5.22 -3.32
C ILE A 45 -6.45 -6.15 -4.49
N ALA A 46 -5.92 -5.80 -5.66
CA ALA A 46 -5.87 -6.67 -6.82
C ALA A 46 -4.46 -7.25 -6.98
N TYR A 47 -4.34 -8.56 -7.11
CA TYR A 47 -3.06 -9.25 -7.21
C TYR A 47 -3.10 -10.33 -8.29
N GLU A 48 -1.93 -10.61 -8.85
CA GLU A 48 -1.76 -11.63 -9.86
C GLU A 48 -1.99 -13.05 -9.30
N PHE A 49 -2.87 -13.79 -9.95
CA PHE A 49 -3.19 -15.17 -9.66
C PHE A 49 -3.44 -15.94 -10.96
N ILE A 50 -2.48 -16.78 -11.36
CA ILE A 50 -2.55 -17.67 -12.53
C ILE A 50 -3.12 -16.94 -13.77
N TRP A 51 -2.30 -16.07 -14.38
CA TRP A 51 -2.61 -15.34 -15.60
C TRP A 51 -3.84 -14.41 -15.54
N ARG A 52 -4.41 -14.18 -14.35
CA ARG A 52 -5.54 -13.27 -14.10
C ARG A 52 -5.27 -12.41 -12.88
N LEU A 53 -6.01 -11.31 -12.74
CA LEU A 53 -6.08 -10.56 -11.49
C LEU A 53 -7.22 -11.11 -10.64
N LYS A 54 -6.96 -11.31 -9.35
CA LYS A 54 -7.99 -11.50 -8.32
C LYS A 54 -8.02 -10.26 -7.44
N SER A 55 -9.20 -9.89 -6.96
CA SER A 55 -9.36 -8.81 -5.98
C SER A 55 -9.90 -9.33 -4.66
N ARG A 56 -9.50 -8.67 -3.57
CA ARG A 56 -10.05 -8.88 -2.22
C ARG A 56 -10.14 -7.54 -1.50
N ILE A 57 -11.17 -7.38 -0.68
CA ILE A 57 -11.20 -6.33 0.33
C ILE A 57 -10.45 -6.86 1.55
N MET A 58 -9.48 -6.09 2.05
CA MET A 58 -8.77 -6.36 3.28
C MET A 58 -9.02 -5.24 4.27
N MET A 59 -9.06 -5.58 5.55
CA MET A 59 -9.07 -4.62 6.65
C MET A 59 -7.78 -4.77 7.43
N MET A 60 -7.08 -3.66 7.63
CA MET A 60 -5.83 -3.59 8.37
C MET A 60 -6.08 -2.78 9.64
N GLU A 61 -5.55 -3.26 10.77
CA GLU A 61 -5.48 -2.50 12.01
C GLU A 61 -4.14 -1.78 12.06
N LEU A 62 -4.14 -0.54 12.50
CA LEU A 62 -2.94 0.26 12.67
C LEU A 62 -2.62 0.32 14.15
N ASP A 63 -1.38 0.04 14.49
CA ASP A 63 -0.88 0.29 15.83
C ASP A 63 -0.90 1.80 16.08
N ASN A 64 -1.47 2.22 17.21
CA ASN A 64 -1.35 3.61 17.64
C ASN A 64 0.14 3.91 17.92
N PRO A 65 0.65 5.05 17.46
CA PRO A 65 2.03 5.48 17.74
C PRO A 65 2.29 5.68 19.24
#